data_AF-A0A5C7M842-F1
#
_entry.id   AF-A0A5C7M842-F1
#
_cell.length_a   1.000
_cell.length_b   1.000
_cell.length_c   1.000
_cell.angle_alpha   90.00
_cell.angle_beta   90.00
_cell.angle_gamma   90.00
#
_symmetry.space_group_name_H-M   'P 1'
#
loop_
_entity.id
_entity.type
_entity.pdbx_description
1 polymer ?
#
loop_
_entity_poly.entity_id
_entity_poly.type
_entity_poly.pdbx_seq_one_letter_code
_entity_poly.pdbx_strand_id
1 'polypeptide(L)'
;MNATDYRAHCAASSPTADIPMPSGAVFTLRRPPLEVWMAAGKVPQSLLRRIAAAGDGNGKLDMAESLDVMQFLGEAMRAACVSPRLSPDAHPDDPEVLNPAELAPEDFEFLALWIARGCPGVPVATKGGGVETDDLAKFRASGQGT
;
A
#
# COMPACT_ATOMS: atom_id res chain seq x y z
N MET A 1 -25.57 14.96 -7.19
CA MET A 1 -24.60 13.86 -7.28
C MET A 1 -25.13 12.70 -6.46
N ASN A 2 -25.36 11.54 -7.06
CA ASN A 2 -25.83 10.36 -6.32
C ASN A 2 -24.63 9.57 -5.72
N ALA A 3 -24.88 8.54 -4.91
CA ALA A 3 -23.81 7.78 -4.25
C ALA A 3 -22.87 7.06 -5.23
N THR A 4 -23.37 6.63 -6.38
CA THR A 4 -22.57 6.00 -7.45
C THR A 4 -21.66 7.02 -8.11
N ASP A 5 -22.19 8.20 -8.45
CA ASP A 5 -21.43 9.31 -9.03
C ASP A 5 -20.35 9.81 -8.05
N TYR A 6 -20.67 9.86 -6.76
CA TYR A 6 -19.73 10.24 -5.71
C TYR A 6 -18.57 9.24 -5.59
N ARG A 7 -18.87 7.94 -5.57
CA ARG A 7 -17.84 6.89 -5.55
C ARG A 7 -16.98 6.90 -6.80
N ALA A 8 -17.59 7.10 -7.97
CA ALA A 8 -16.87 7.23 -9.24
C ALA A 8 -15.94 8.45 -9.25
N HIS A 9 -16.41 9.60 -8.74
CA HIS A 9 -15.60 10.81 -8.61
C HIS A 9 -14.44 10.61 -7.64
N CYS A 10 -14.65 9.97 -6.48
CA CYS A 10 -13.57 9.66 -5.54
C CYS A 10 -12.57 8.65 -6.10
N ALA A 11 -13.04 7.62 -6.83
CA ALA A 11 -12.19 6.61 -7.45
C ALA A 11 -11.34 7.19 -8.60
N ALA A 12 -11.91 8.05 -9.45
CA ALA A 12 -11.21 8.74 -10.54
C ALA A 12 -10.14 9.73 -10.05
N SER A 13 -10.20 10.13 -8.77
CA SER A 13 -9.26 11.07 -8.17
C SER A 13 -8.00 10.42 -7.59
N SER A 14 -7.93 9.08 -7.56
CA SER A 14 -6.81 8.36 -6.96
C SER A 14 -5.81 7.93 -8.04
N PRO A 15 -4.60 8.50 -8.09
CA PRO A 15 -3.60 8.12 -9.08
C PRO A 15 -3.25 6.64 -8.98
N THR A 16 -3.08 6.00 -10.12
CA THR A 16 -2.58 4.63 -10.23
C THR A 16 -1.27 4.60 -10.98
N ALA A 17 -0.49 3.53 -10.79
CA ALA A 17 0.71 3.26 -11.57
C ALA A 17 0.84 1.75 -11.79
N ASP A 18 1.42 1.38 -12.92
CA ASP A 18 1.77 0.00 -13.23
C ASP A 18 3.14 -0.32 -12.62
N ILE A 19 3.15 -1.22 -11.64
CA ILE A 19 4.34 -1.59 -10.89
C ILE A 19 4.73 -3.02 -11.27
N PRO A 20 5.95 -3.26 -11.76
CA PRO A 20 6.44 -4.61 -12.04
C PRO A 20 6.72 -5.35 -10.73
N MET A 21 6.21 -6.57 -10.64
CA MET A 21 6.44 -7.48 -9.52
C MET A 21 7.73 -8.29 -9.75
N PRO A 22 8.40 -8.77 -8.68
CA PRO A 22 9.56 -9.66 -8.78
C PRO A 22 9.34 -10.92 -9.63
N SER A 23 8.13 -11.50 -9.61
CA SER A 23 7.75 -12.63 -10.46
C SER A 23 7.72 -12.33 -11.96
N GLY A 24 7.79 -11.05 -12.34
CA GLY A 24 7.63 -10.58 -13.71
C GLY A 24 6.20 -10.19 -14.09
N ALA A 25 5.23 -10.38 -13.18
CA ALA A 25 3.88 -9.85 -13.36
C ALA A 25 3.85 -8.31 -13.27
N VAL A 26 2.82 -7.66 -13.79
CA VAL A 26 2.63 -6.21 -13.68
C VAL A 26 1.29 -5.96 -12.99
N PHE A 27 1.33 -5.21 -11.89
CA PHE A 27 0.14 -4.87 -11.12
C PHE A 27 -0.16 -3.39 -11.30
N THR A 28 -1.41 -3.05 -11.59
CA THR A 28 -1.89 -1.68 -11.47
C THR A 28 -2.20 -1.40 -10.01
N LEU A 29 -1.38 -0.57 -9.38
CA LEU A 29 -1.46 -0.25 -7.97
C LEU A 29 -1.87 1.20 -7.73
N ARG A 30 -2.43 1.45 -6.55
CA ARG A 30 -2.71 2.80 -6.02
C ARG A 30 -2.30 2.89 -4.57
N ARG A 31 -2.22 4.12 -4.05
CA ARG A 31 -2.06 4.35 -2.62
C ARG A 31 -3.34 3.88 -1.88
N PRO A 32 -3.23 3.09 -0.79
CA PRO A 32 -4.37 2.82 0.06
C PRO A 32 -4.98 4.15 0.57
N PRO A 33 -6.33 4.27 0.64
CA PRO A 33 -6.98 5.48 1.09
C PRO A 33 -6.61 5.77 2.54
N LEU A 34 -6.59 7.06 2.91
CA LEU A 34 -6.21 7.51 4.26
C LEU A 34 -7.00 6.80 5.36
N GLU A 35 -8.26 6.43 5.10
CA GLU A 35 -9.10 5.66 6.02
C GLU A 35 -8.51 4.31 6.39
N VAL A 36 -7.86 3.59 5.47
CA VAL A 36 -7.17 2.32 5.79
C VAL A 36 -5.97 2.58 6.71
N TRP A 37 -5.28 3.70 6.51
CA TRP A 37 -4.19 4.13 7.39
C TRP A 37 -4.70 4.61 8.76
N MET A 38 -5.88 5.24 8.81
CA MET A 38 -6.49 5.78 10.04
C MET A 38 -7.24 4.72 10.85
N ALA A 39 -7.91 3.77 10.19
CA ALA A 39 -8.62 2.64 10.81
C ALA A 39 -7.65 1.71 11.55
N ALA A 40 -6.41 1.61 11.04
CA ALA A 40 -5.31 0.98 11.76
C ALA A 40 -4.89 1.74 13.03
N GLY A 41 -5.39 2.97 13.25
CA GLY A 41 -5.19 3.80 14.44
C GLY A 41 -3.79 4.39 14.58
N LYS A 42 -2.76 3.67 14.13
CA LYS A 42 -1.35 4.02 14.02
C LYS A 42 -0.75 3.09 12.95
N VAL A 43 0.23 3.56 12.16
CA VAL A 43 1.13 2.58 11.54
C VAL A 43 1.72 1.76 12.68
N PRO A 44 1.58 0.42 12.70
CA PRO A 44 2.08 -0.37 13.81
C PRO A 44 3.54 0.00 14.06
N GLN A 45 3.88 0.39 15.30
CA GLN A 45 5.26 0.75 15.66
C GLN A 45 6.23 -0.40 15.32
N SER A 46 5.74 -1.63 15.42
CA SER A 46 6.35 -2.85 14.92
C SER A 46 6.70 -2.82 13.42
N LEU A 47 5.79 -2.34 12.56
CA LEU A 47 6.03 -2.16 11.13
C LEU A 47 7.07 -1.06 10.88
N LEU A 48 6.98 0.07 11.59
CA LEU A 48 7.99 1.15 11.53
C LEU A 48 9.37 0.66 11.96
N ARG A 49 9.45 -0.14 13.02
CA ARG A 49 10.69 -0.80 13.47
C ARG A 49 11.23 -1.77 12.44
N ARG A 50 10.37 -2.52 11.74
CA ARG A 50 10.81 -3.45 10.68
C ARG A 50 11.31 -2.72 9.44
N ILE A 51 10.72 -1.57 9.08
CA ILE A 51 11.24 -0.70 8.02
C ILE A 51 12.59 -0.11 8.43
N ALA A 52 12.72 0.37 9.66
CA ALA A 52 13.98 0.90 10.20
C ALA A 52 15.06 -0.19 10.35
N ALA A 53 14.66 -1.41 10.72
CA ALA A 53 15.52 -2.57 10.90
C ALA A 53 15.68 -3.40 9.62
N ALA A 54 15.10 -3.00 8.48
CA ALA A 54 15.38 -3.66 7.20
C ALA A 54 16.87 -3.53 6.79
N GLY A 55 17.65 -2.72 7.51
CA GLY A 55 19.12 -2.73 7.46
C GLY A 55 19.83 -3.60 8.52
N ASP A 56 19.15 -4.06 9.58
CA ASP A 56 19.79 -4.67 10.78
C ASP A 56 19.13 -5.97 11.29
N GLY A 57 18.04 -6.46 10.68
CA GLY A 57 17.52 -7.83 10.84
C GLY A 57 16.95 -8.24 12.22
N ASN A 58 16.88 -7.36 13.22
CA ASN A 58 16.68 -7.78 14.62
C ASN A 58 15.34 -7.36 15.29
N GLY A 59 14.31 -7.02 14.52
CA GLY A 59 12.99 -6.65 15.05
C GLY A 59 12.11 -7.87 15.32
N LYS A 60 12.20 -8.49 16.50
CA LYS A 60 11.21 -9.51 16.93
C LYS A 60 9.90 -8.82 17.33
N LEU A 61 8.81 -9.23 16.68
CA LEU A 61 7.44 -8.85 17.05
C LEU A 61 6.86 -9.90 17.99
N ASP A 62 6.04 -9.48 18.95
CA ASP A 62 5.21 -10.45 19.66
C ASP A 62 4.05 -10.94 18.76
N MET A 63 3.33 -11.97 19.21
CA MET A 63 2.27 -12.59 18.42
C MET A 63 1.10 -11.64 18.15
N ALA A 64 0.76 -10.77 19.10
CA ALA A 64 -0.34 -9.82 18.96
C ALA A 64 0.06 -8.70 17.97
N GLU A 65 1.27 -8.18 18.09
CA GLU A 65 1.84 -7.20 17.17
C GLU A 65 1.98 -7.76 15.74
N SER A 66 2.30 -9.05 15.62
CA SER A 66 2.39 -9.72 14.32
C SER A 66 1.02 -9.86 13.66
N LEU A 67 -0.02 -10.20 14.43
CA LEU A 67 -1.39 -10.31 13.95
C LEU A 67 -1.92 -8.96 13.44
N ASP A 68 -1.70 -7.90 14.22
CA ASP A 68 -2.11 -6.53 13.86
C ASP A 68 -1.42 -6.05 12.57
N VAL A 69 -0.12 -6.33 12.43
CA VAL A 69 0.63 -6.01 11.21
C VAL A 69 0.10 -6.80 10.01
N MET A 70 -0.20 -8.09 10.18
CA MET A 70 -0.75 -8.92 9.10
C MET A 70 -2.14 -8.45 8.67
N GLN A 71 -3.02 -8.11 9.63
CA GLN A 71 -4.35 -7.59 9.34
C GLN A 71 -4.28 -6.26 8.59
N PHE A 72 -3.45 -5.34 9.07
CA PHE A 72 -3.21 -4.05 8.42
C PHE A 72 -2.68 -4.22 6.99
N LEU A 73 -1.62 -5.02 6.81
CA LEU A 73 -1.03 -5.24 5.49
C LEU A 73 -2.02 -5.91 4.54
N GLY A 74 -2.80 -6.88 5.02
CA GLY A 74 -3.82 -7.53 4.21
C GLY A 74 -4.91 -6.56 3.73
N GLU A 75 -5.36 -5.63 4.58
CA GLU A 75 -6.32 -4.59 4.18
C GLU A 75 -5.69 -3.56 3.23
N ALA A 76 -4.47 -3.11 3.53
CA ALA A 76 -3.75 -2.16 2.70
C ALA A 76 -3.45 -2.70 1.30
N MET A 77 -3.02 -3.98 1.19
CA MET A 77 -2.80 -4.65 -0.10
C MET A 77 -4.08 -4.75 -0.92
N ARG A 78 -5.20 -5.16 -0.31
CA ARG A 78 -6.50 -5.23 -0.98
C ARG A 78 -6.98 -3.86 -1.45
N ALA A 79 -6.74 -2.81 -0.67
CA ALA A 79 -7.09 -1.45 -1.05
C ALA A 79 -6.17 -0.89 -2.16
N ALA A 80 -4.90 -1.29 -2.17
CA ALA A 80 -3.88 -0.83 -3.11
C ALA A 80 -3.95 -1.52 -4.49
N CYS A 81 -4.27 -2.82 -4.54
CA CYS A 81 -4.26 -3.57 -5.80
C CYS A 81 -5.53 -3.30 -6.60
N VAL A 82 -5.40 -2.57 -7.70
CA VAL A 82 -6.50 -2.24 -8.60
C VAL A 82 -6.67 -3.32 -9.66
N SER A 83 -5.57 -3.84 -10.21
CA SER A 83 -5.56 -4.96 -11.15
C SER A 83 -4.26 -5.77 -11.03
N PRO A 84 -4.33 -7.10 -10.78
CA PRO A 84 -5.52 -7.82 -10.33
C PRO A 84 -6.00 -7.29 -8.98
N ARG A 85 -7.30 -7.42 -8.69
CA ARG A 85 -7.83 -7.11 -7.34
C ARG A 85 -7.47 -8.26 -6.40
N LEU A 86 -7.27 -7.96 -5.13
CA LEU A 86 -7.01 -8.99 -4.13
C LEU A 86 -8.26 -9.26 -3.28
N SER A 87 -8.60 -10.52 -3.09
CA SER A 87 -9.69 -10.95 -2.21
C SER A 87 -9.40 -12.33 -1.60
N PRO A 88 -9.56 -12.54 -0.28
CA PRO A 88 -9.40 -13.87 0.32
C PRO A 88 -10.47 -14.87 -0.18
N ASP A 89 -11.58 -14.36 -0.70
CA ASP A 89 -12.70 -15.15 -1.24
C ASP A 89 -12.67 -15.19 -2.78
N ALA A 90 -11.51 -14.97 -3.40
CA ALA A 90 -11.36 -15.04 -4.85
C ALA A 90 -11.79 -16.43 -5.37
N HIS A 91 -12.63 -16.44 -6.41
CA HIS A 91 -13.00 -17.67 -7.08
C HIS A 91 -11.89 -18.06 -8.07
N PRO A 92 -11.46 -19.33 -8.16
CA PRO A 92 -10.37 -19.74 -9.06
C PRO A 92 -10.60 -19.41 -10.55
N ASP A 93 -11.87 -19.26 -10.94
CA ASP A 93 -12.26 -18.93 -12.32
C ASP A 93 -12.42 -17.42 -12.58
N ASP A 94 -12.21 -16.55 -11.59
CA ASP A 94 -12.27 -15.09 -11.77
C ASP A 94 -10.88 -14.55 -12.16
N PRO A 95 -10.64 -14.20 -13.43
CA PRO A 95 -9.32 -13.75 -13.88
C PRO A 95 -8.94 -12.35 -13.38
N GLU A 96 -9.88 -11.58 -12.81
CA GLU A 96 -9.65 -10.22 -12.34
C GLU A 96 -9.39 -10.13 -10.83
N VAL A 97 -9.61 -11.22 -10.09
CA VAL A 97 -9.50 -11.27 -8.64
C VAL A 97 -8.60 -12.42 -8.23
N LEU A 98 -7.49 -12.09 -7.56
CA LEU A 98 -6.50 -13.04 -7.10
C LEU A 98 -6.62 -13.24 -5.58
N ASN A 99 -6.50 -14.49 -5.13
CA ASN A 99 -6.37 -14.76 -3.70
C ASN A 99 -4.97 -14.32 -3.22
N PRO A 100 -4.83 -13.54 -2.14
CA PRO A 100 -3.52 -13.22 -1.58
C PRO A 100 -2.64 -14.44 -1.27
N ALA A 101 -3.25 -15.59 -0.96
CA ALA A 101 -2.53 -16.85 -0.71
C ALA A 101 -1.92 -17.47 -1.98
N GLU A 102 -2.35 -17.03 -3.17
CA GLU A 102 -1.81 -17.47 -4.46
C GLU A 102 -0.65 -16.60 -4.96
N LEU A 103 -0.36 -15.49 -4.26
CA LEU A 103 0.80 -14.66 -4.58
C LEU A 103 2.09 -15.44 -4.35
N ALA A 104 3.04 -15.27 -5.26
CA ALA A 104 4.40 -15.73 -5.03
C ALA A 104 4.97 -15.06 -3.76
N PRO A 105 5.73 -15.78 -2.92
CA PRO A 105 6.26 -15.22 -1.66
C PRO A 105 7.03 -13.90 -1.85
N GLU A 106 7.81 -13.80 -2.93
CA GLU A 106 8.59 -12.61 -3.29
C GLU A 106 7.70 -11.41 -3.67
N ASP A 107 6.57 -11.65 -4.34
CA ASP A 107 5.62 -10.60 -4.71
C ASP A 107 4.88 -10.10 -3.47
N PHE A 108 4.48 -11.02 -2.58
CA PHE A 108 3.86 -10.66 -1.31
C PHE A 108 4.80 -9.82 -0.45
N GLU A 109 6.06 -10.23 -0.30
CA GLU A 109 7.06 -9.47 0.44
C GLU A 109 7.32 -8.10 -0.19
N PHE A 110 7.43 -8.04 -1.52
CA PHE A 110 7.58 -6.80 -2.25
C PHE A 110 6.40 -5.85 -1.99
N LEU A 111 5.16 -6.31 -2.13
CA LEU A 111 3.96 -5.49 -1.90
C LEU A 111 3.89 -5.00 -0.45
N ALA A 112 4.24 -5.84 0.52
CA ALA A 112 4.26 -5.48 1.94
C ALA A 112 5.25 -4.33 2.18
N LEU A 113 6.48 -4.47 1.66
CA LEU A 113 7.52 -3.46 1.77
C LEU A 113 7.18 -2.19 0.97
N TRP A 114 6.58 -2.33 -0.20
CA TRP A 114 6.16 -1.22 -1.05
C TRP A 114 5.10 -0.35 -0.35
N ILE A 115 4.08 -0.96 0.24
CA ILE A 115 3.09 -0.27 1.07
C ILE A 115 3.77 0.40 2.27
N ALA A 116 4.59 -0.35 2.99
CA ALA A 116 5.30 0.13 4.17
C ALA A 116 6.20 1.35 3.88
N ARG A 117 6.79 1.41 2.68
CA ARG A 117 7.60 2.56 2.19
C ARG A 117 6.76 3.74 1.69
N GLY A 118 5.44 3.67 1.82
CA GLY A 118 4.54 4.74 1.39
C GLY A 118 4.29 4.73 -0.12
N CYS A 119 4.28 3.55 -0.74
CA CYS A 119 3.83 3.34 -2.13
C CYS A 119 4.62 4.18 -3.16
N PRO A 120 5.94 4.01 -3.26
CA PRO A 120 6.76 4.74 -4.23
C PRO A 120 6.30 4.47 -5.67
N GLY A 121 6.38 5.49 -6.53
CA GLY A 121 5.98 5.40 -7.95
C GLY A 121 4.50 5.65 -8.23
N VAL A 122 3.67 5.85 -7.18
CA VAL A 122 2.29 6.34 -7.34
C VAL A 122 2.24 7.77 -6.80
N PRO A 123 1.92 8.79 -7.61
CA PRO A 123 1.92 10.17 -7.13
C PRO A 123 0.80 10.45 -6.11
N VAL A 124 1.03 11.44 -5.25
CA VAL A 124 0.01 11.99 -4.34
C VAL A 124 -0.72 13.12 -5.08
N ALA A 125 -2.03 13.01 -5.24
CA ALA A 125 -2.83 14.10 -5.80
C ALA A 125 -2.80 15.31 -4.85
N THR A 126 -2.25 16.44 -5.31
CA THR A 126 -2.29 17.72 -4.57
C THR A 126 -3.07 18.77 -5.37
N LYS A 127 -3.47 19.87 -4.71
CA LYS A 127 -4.18 20.99 -5.36
C LYS A 127 -3.37 21.63 -6.51
N GLY A 128 -2.05 21.42 -6.57
CA GLY A 128 -1.15 21.94 -7.61
C GLY A 128 -0.70 20.91 -8.65
N GLY A 129 -1.21 19.68 -8.62
CA GLY A 129 -0.75 18.56 -9.46
C GLY A 129 -0.26 17.35 -8.65
N GLY A 130 0.03 16.24 -9.32
CA GLY A 130 0.56 15.03 -8.67
C GLY A 130 1.98 15.26 -8.17
N VAL A 131 2.28 14.89 -6.92
CA VAL A 131 3.62 14.98 -6.32
C VAL A 131 4.14 13.58 -6.01
N GLU A 132 5.31 13.24 -6.52
CA GLU A 132 5.99 11.98 -6.20
C GLU A 132 6.49 11.97 -4.75
N THR A 133 6.54 10.78 -4.13
CA THR A 133 6.97 10.65 -2.72
C THR A 133 8.38 11.13 -2.44
N ASP A 134 9.28 11.03 -3.42
CA ASP A 134 10.67 11.44 -3.29
C ASP A 134 10.81 12.97 -3.16
N ASP A 135 9.88 13.72 -3.73
CA ASP A 135 9.86 15.18 -3.63
C ASP A 135 9.26 15.66 -2.30
N LEU A 136 8.35 14.87 -1.70
CA LEU A 136 7.85 15.12 -0.34
C LEU A 136 8.93 14.92 0.73
N ALA A 137 9.83 13.96 0.55
CA ALA A 137 10.95 13.73 1.46
C ALA A 137 11.91 14.94 1.48
N LYS A 138 12.20 15.51 0.30
CA LYS A 138 13.03 16.72 0.17
C LYS A 138 12.36 17.94 0.80
N PHE A 139 11.04 18.11 0.63
CA PHE A 139 10.28 19.21 1.22
C PHE A 139 10.27 19.18 2.76
N ARG A 140 10.21 17.98 3.37
CA ARG A 140 10.30 17.83 4.84
C ARG A 140 11.69 18.14 5.37
N ALA A 141 12.74 17.83 4.61
CA ALA A 141 14.12 18.13 4.98
C ALA A 141 14.41 19.64 4.96
N SER A 142 13.80 20.39 4.03
CA SER A 142 13.96 21.85 3.93
C SER A 142 13.11 22.65 4.93
N GLY A 143 12.16 22.02 5.64
CA GLY A 143 11.34 22.66 6.68
C GLY A 143 11.89 22.56 8.11
N GLN A 144 13.00 21.86 8.35
CA GLN A 144 13.64 21.73 9.67
C GLN A 144 14.80 22.72 9.89
N GLY A 145 14.96 23.72 9.02
CA GLY A 145 16.03 24.70 9.09
C GLY A 145 15.54 26.15 9.07
N THR A 146 14.78 26.56 10.08
CA THR A 146 14.64 27.96 10.52
C THR A 146 14.25 28.01 11.98
#